data_AF-A0A833FIS5-F1
#
_entry.id   AF-A0A833FIS5-F1
#
_cell.length_a   1.000
_cell.length_b   1.000
_cell.length_c   1.000
_cell.angle_alpha   90.00
_cell.angle_beta   90.00
_cell.angle_gamma   90.00
#
_symmetry.space_group_name_H-M   'P 1'
#
loop_
_entity.id
_entity.type
_entity.pdbx_description
1 polymer ?
#
loop_
_entity_poly.entity_id
_entity_poly.type
_entity_poly.pdbx_seq_one_letter_code
_entity_poly.pdbx_strand_id
1 'polypeptide(L)'
;MNQYLIVLDNPDKNGESQRLASYWLEVHGDTWEELETLAKQAYPGKQYLRDDDGSIQAKLADGKYVWGGDKPVLPTPYVPSEAEVRKARIQEIKAETDAANAPLQERMLTALLQGNDKLAAQLRDQYQANNKAMIDAIKEV
;
A
#
# COMPACT_ATOMS: atom_id res chain seq x y z
N MET A 1 -35.41 12.00 -9.79
CA MET A 1 -34.40 10.99 -9.45
C MET A 1 -33.28 11.72 -8.76
N ASN A 2 -32.65 11.12 -7.74
CA ASN A 2 -31.63 11.83 -6.97
C ASN A 2 -30.28 11.68 -7.69
N GLN A 3 -29.63 12.80 -7.99
CA GLN A 3 -28.34 12.81 -8.67
C GLN A 3 -27.21 12.97 -7.65
N TYR A 4 -26.16 12.18 -7.78
CA TYR A 4 -25.03 12.19 -6.85
C TYR A 4 -23.69 12.31 -7.56
N LEU A 5 -22.79 13.09 -6.98
CA LEU A 5 -21.36 13.00 -7.23
C LEU A 5 -20.73 12.10 -6.17
N ILE A 6 -20.22 10.95 -6.59
CA ILE A 6 -19.59 9.96 -5.73
C ILE A 6 -18.08 10.16 -5.77
N VAL A 7 -17.46 10.29 -4.60
CA VAL A 7 -16.01 10.32 -4.46
C VAL A 7 -15.52 8.92 -4.16
N LEU A 8 -14.62 8.44 -5.01
CA LEU A 8 -14.03 7.12 -4.92
C LEU A 8 -12.56 7.23 -4.53
N ASP A 9 -12.09 6.30 -3.70
CA ASP A 9 -10.68 6.16 -3.38
C ASP A 9 -9.88 5.73 -4.63
N ASN A 10 -8.56 5.73 -4.49
CA ASN A 10 -7.69 5.17 -5.53
C ASN A 10 -8.02 3.68 -5.72
N PRO A 11 -7.99 3.19 -6.96
CA PRO A 11 -8.21 1.78 -7.23
C PRO A 11 -7.22 0.91 -6.45
N ASP A 12 -7.71 -0.20 -5.90
CA ASP A 12 -6.89 -1.22 -5.30
C ASP A 12 -6.12 -2.03 -6.36
N LYS A 13 -5.47 -3.12 -5.94
CA LYS A 13 -4.69 -3.99 -6.84
C LYS A 13 -5.56 -4.72 -7.88
N ASN A 14 -6.86 -4.83 -7.65
CA ASN A 14 -7.83 -5.41 -8.57
C ASN A 14 -8.47 -4.34 -9.48
N GLY A 15 -8.13 -3.07 -9.30
CA GLY A 15 -8.76 -1.95 -10.00
C GLY A 15 -10.10 -1.53 -9.40
N GLU A 16 -10.41 -1.96 -8.17
CA GLU A 16 -11.66 -1.67 -7.46
C GLU A 16 -11.49 -0.45 -6.54
N SER A 17 -12.44 0.49 -6.57
CA SER A 17 -12.37 1.72 -5.78
C SER A 17 -13.44 1.75 -4.68
N GLN A 18 -13.05 2.07 -3.45
CA GLN A 18 -13.99 2.22 -2.34
C GLN A 18 -14.67 3.59 -2.37
N ARG A 19 -15.93 3.65 -1.94
CA ARG A 19 -16.64 4.93 -1.78
C ARG A 19 -16.13 5.65 -0.54
N LEU A 20 -15.65 6.88 -0.73
CA LEU A 20 -15.25 7.78 0.35
C LEU A 20 -16.41 8.69 0.78
N ALA A 21 -17.03 9.36 -0.19
CA ALA A 21 -18.09 10.33 0.05
C ALA A 21 -19.10 10.36 -1.10
N SER A 22 -20.22 11.02 -0.86
CA SER A 22 -21.26 11.22 -1.88
C SER A 22 -21.90 12.59 -1.66
N TYR A 23 -21.97 13.40 -2.70
CA TYR A 23 -22.62 14.70 -2.69
C TYR A 23 -23.87 14.65 -3.54
N TRP A 24 -25.00 14.98 -2.95
CA TRP A 24 -26.28 15.09 -3.63
C TRP A 24 -26.41 16.45 -4.32
N LEU A 25 -26.68 16.44 -5.63
CA LEU A 25 -27.05 17.62 -6.42
C LEU A 25 -28.35 18.25 -5.89
N GLU A 26 -28.45 19.58 -5.95
CA GLU A 26 -29.52 20.42 -5.37
C GLU A 26 -29.55 20.45 -3.82
N VAL A 27 -28.67 19.71 -3.15
CA VAL A 27 -28.54 19.74 -1.67
C VAL A 27 -27.17 20.25 -1.25
N HIS A 28 -26.10 19.76 -1.89
CA HIS A 28 -24.73 20.16 -1.59
C HIS A 28 -24.15 21.14 -2.62
N GLY A 29 -24.84 21.34 -3.75
CA GLY A 29 -24.48 22.26 -4.81
C GLY A 29 -25.54 22.24 -5.91
N ASP A 30 -25.71 23.37 -6.58
CA ASP A 30 -26.77 23.57 -7.57
C ASP A 30 -26.35 23.09 -8.97
N THR A 31 -25.04 22.87 -9.18
CA THR A 31 -24.47 22.37 -10.44
C THR A 31 -23.44 21.27 -10.24
N TRP A 32 -23.19 20.48 -11.29
CA TRP A 32 -22.13 19.46 -11.30
C TRP A 32 -20.72 20.05 -11.10
N GLU A 33 -20.49 21.25 -11.63
CA GLU A 33 -19.20 21.94 -11.53
C GLU A 33 -18.91 22.36 -10.07
N GLU A 34 -19.92 22.82 -9.36
CA GLU A 34 -19.84 23.14 -7.94
C GLU A 34 -19.57 21.89 -7.09
N LEU A 35 -20.31 20.81 -7.33
CA LEU A 35 -20.08 19.54 -6.63
C LEU A 35 -18.67 19.01 -6.88
N GLU A 36 -18.19 19.05 -8.13
CA GLU A 36 -16.84 18.60 -8.46
C GLU A 36 -15.77 19.48 -7.83
N THR A 37 -15.99 20.79 -7.78
CA THR A 37 -15.06 21.72 -7.13
C THR A 37 -14.98 21.42 -5.64
N LEU A 38 -16.12 21.23 -4.98
CA LEU A 38 -16.21 20.89 -3.57
C LEU A 38 -15.55 19.53 -3.28
N ALA A 39 -15.81 18.53 -4.11
CA ALA A 39 -15.20 17.21 -4.00
C ALA A 39 -13.68 17.27 -4.22
N LYS A 40 -13.18 18.05 -5.19
CA LYS A 40 -11.75 18.24 -5.45
C LYS A 40 -11.03 18.98 -4.33
N GLN A 41 -11.70 19.91 -3.66
CA GLN A 41 -11.16 20.60 -2.49
C GLN A 41 -11.05 19.67 -1.28
N ALA A 42 -12.08 18.86 -1.03
CA ALA A 42 -12.11 17.94 0.12
C ALA A 42 -11.26 16.68 -0.11
N TYR A 43 -11.21 16.17 -1.33
CA TYR A 43 -10.58 14.90 -1.72
C TYR A 43 -9.67 15.06 -2.93
N PRO A 44 -8.59 15.86 -2.85
CA PRO A 44 -7.73 16.14 -3.99
C PRO A 44 -7.11 14.85 -4.56
N GLY A 45 -7.10 14.74 -5.89
CA GLY A 45 -6.52 13.61 -6.62
C GLY A 45 -7.33 12.31 -6.58
N LYS A 46 -8.57 12.33 -6.06
CA LYS A 46 -9.49 11.19 -6.08
C LYS A 46 -10.30 11.11 -7.38
N GLN A 47 -10.97 9.97 -7.56
CA GLN A 47 -11.88 9.75 -8.68
C GLN A 47 -13.28 10.26 -8.35
N TYR A 48 -13.94 10.89 -9.33
CA TYR A 48 -15.29 11.43 -9.19
C TYR A 48 -16.19 10.76 -10.21
N LEU A 49 -17.25 10.14 -9.72
CA LEU A 49 -18.23 9.45 -10.54
C LEU A 49 -19.57 10.17 -10.42
N ARG A 50 -20.15 10.54 -11.56
CA ARG A 50 -21.50 11.10 -11.62
C ARG A 50 -22.49 9.95 -11.69
N ASP A 51 -23.51 10.03 -10.86
CA ASP A 51 -24.61 9.09 -10.77
C ASP A 51 -25.92 9.86 -11.01
N ASP A 52 -26.51 9.68 -12.18
CA ASP A 52 -27.67 10.44 -12.62
C ASP A 52 -29.01 9.91 -12.08
N ASP A 53 -29.04 8.67 -11.56
CA ASP A 53 -30.27 8.04 -11.06
C ASP A 53 -30.19 7.61 -9.58
N GLY A 54 -29.00 7.68 -8.97
CA GLY A 54 -28.76 7.33 -7.58
C GLY A 54 -28.59 5.82 -7.36
N SER A 55 -28.64 5.01 -8.43
CA SER A 55 -28.56 3.56 -8.34
C SER A 55 -27.16 3.08 -7.92
N ILE A 56 -26.12 3.84 -8.31
CA ILE A 56 -24.73 3.54 -7.97
C ILE A 56 -24.47 3.91 -6.52
N GLN A 57 -24.89 5.10 -6.10
CA GLN A 57 -24.76 5.59 -4.73
C GLN A 57 -25.46 4.65 -3.75
N ALA A 58 -26.68 4.20 -4.06
CA ALA A 58 -27.43 3.30 -3.20
C ALA A 58 -26.71 1.97 -2.94
N LYS A 59 -26.06 1.40 -3.98
CA LYS A 59 -25.29 0.16 -3.84
C LYS A 59 -23.99 0.37 -3.05
N LEU A 60 -23.26 1.43 -3.35
CA LEU A 60 -21.99 1.72 -2.68
C LEU A 60 -22.19 2.19 -1.23
N ALA A 61 -23.37 2.72 -0.88
CA ALA A 61 -23.72 3.10 0.48
C ALA A 61 -23.94 1.88 1.42
N ASP A 62 -24.29 0.70 0.88
CA ASP A 62 -24.42 -0.55 1.66
C ASP A 62 -23.08 -1.03 2.25
N GLY A 63 -21.95 -0.49 1.78
CA GLY A 63 -20.61 -0.83 2.28
C GLY A 63 -20.11 -2.22 1.89
N LYS A 64 -20.98 -3.06 1.31
CA LYS A 64 -20.62 -4.38 0.77
C LYS A 64 -20.08 -4.33 -0.66
N TYR A 65 -20.31 -3.24 -1.37
CA TYR A 65 -19.94 -3.08 -2.78
C TYR A 65 -18.86 -2.02 -2.95
N VAL A 66 -17.97 -2.27 -3.91
CA VAL A 66 -16.93 -1.36 -4.38
C VAL A 66 -17.17 -1.03 -5.84
N TRP A 67 -16.60 0.06 -6.33
CA TRP A 67 -16.71 0.44 -7.74
C TRP A 67 -15.72 -0.37 -8.59
N GLY A 68 -16.23 -1.18 -9.51
CA GLY A 68 -15.42 -2.02 -10.41
C GLY A 68 -15.10 -1.38 -11.75
N GLY A 69 -15.14 -0.05 -11.87
CA GLY A 69 -14.86 0.69 -13.11
C GLY A 69 -16.12 1.00 -13.94
N ASP A 70 -16.97 0.00 -14.18
CA ASP A 70 -18.20 0.16 -14.97
C ASP A 70 -19.48 0.03 -14.12
N LYS A 71 -19.42 -0.75 -13.04
CA LYS A 71 -20.56 -1.03 -12.14
C LYS A 71 -20.10 -1.37 -10.72
N PRO A 72 -20.98 -1.27 -9.71
CA PRO A 72 -20.68 -1.76 -8.37
C PRO A 72 -20.54 -3.30 -8.37
N VAL A 73 -19.48 -3.79 -7.74
CA VAL A 73 -19.15 -5.22 -7.60
C VAL A 73 -18.89 -5.57 -6.13
N LEU A 74 -18.96 -6.85 -5.79
CA LEU A 74 -18.46 -7.31 -4.49
C LEU A 74 -16.94 -7.23 -4.50
N PRO A 75 -16.29 -6.75 -3.42
CA PRO A 75 -14.85 -6.63 -3.38
C PRO A 75 -14.19 -7.98 -3.57
N THR A 76 -13.30 -8.06 -4.56
CA THR A 76 -12.56 -9.28 -4.84
C THR A 76 -11.53 -9.48 -3.73
N PRO A 77 -11.52 -10.63 -3.03
CA PRO A 77 -10.50 -10.91 -2.04
C PRO A 77 -9.12 -10.81 -2.69
N TYR A 78 -8.26 -9.93 -2.17
CA TYR A 78 -6.91 -9.79 -2.69
C TYR A 78 -6.11 -11.06 -2.35
N VAL A 79 -5.72 -11.81 -3.39
CA VAL A 79 -4.76 -12.90 -3.30
C VAL A 79 -3.43 -12.36 -3.83
N PRO A 80 -2.38 -12.27 -3.01
CA PRO A 80 -1.07 -11.87 -3.49
C PRO A 80 -0.60 -12.76 -4.63
N SER A 81 -0.11 -12.16 -5.71
CA SER A 81 0.50 -12.92 -6.79
C SER A 81 1.75 -13.65 -6.30
N GLU A 82 2.14 -14.75 -6.96
CA GLU A 82 3.39 -15.46 -6.65
C GLU A 82 4.60 -14.52 -6.64
N ALA A 83 4.62 -13.53 -7.53
CA ALA A 83 5.67 -12.51 -7.58
C ALA A 83 5.68 -11.59 -6.34
N GLU A 84 4.52 -11.24 -5.80
CA GLU A 84 4.41 -10.43 -4.58
C GLU A 84 4.79 -11.23 -3.33
N VAL A 85 4.38 -12.50 -3.26
CA VAL A 85 4.80 -13.42 -2.20
C VAL A 85 6.31 -13.58 -2.21
N ARG A 86 6.90 -13.82 -3.39
CA ARG A 86 8.35 -13.90 -3.58
C ARG A 86 9.07 -12.63 -3.13
N LYS A 87 8.58 -11.46 -3.55
CA LYS A 87 9.15 -10.16 -3.15
C LYS A 87 9.08 -9.95 -1.64
N ALA A 88 7.94 -10.27 -1.02
CA ALA A 88 7.78 -10.17 0.43
C ALA A 88 8.75 -11.09 1.17
N ARG A 89 8.91 -12.34 0.70
CA ARG A 89 9.86 -13.30 1.27
C ARG A 89 11.31 -12.84 1.16
N ILE A 90 11.70 -12.27 0.01
CA ILE A 90 13.03 -11.67 -0.18
C ILE A 90 13.24 -10.49 0.78
N GLN A 91 12.21 -9.65 1.00
CA GLN A 91 12.30 -8.54 1.94
C GLN A 91 12.41 -9.00 3.39
N GLU A 92 11.70 -10.06 3.76
CA GLU A 92 11.77 -10.70 5.08
C GLU A 92 13.19 -11.24 5.34
N ILE A 93 13.75 -12.02 4.41
CA ILE A 93 15.12 -12.56 4.51
C ILE A 93 16.15 -11.42 4.67
N LYS A 94 15.98 -10.31 3.95
CA LYS A 94 16.84 -9.12 4.10
C LYS A 94 16.69 -8.49 5.48
N ALA A 95 15.46 -8.28 5.94
CA ALA A 95 15.19 -7.67 7.24
C ALA A 95 15.74 -8.50 8.41
N GLU A 96 15.59 -9.83 8.35
CA GLU A 96 16.18 -10.75 9.33
C GLU A 96 17.71 -10.66 9.35
N THR A 97 18.33 -10.62 8.17
CA THR A 97 19.79 -10.49 8.03
C THR A 97 20.28 -9.14 8.56
N ASP A 98 19.59 -8.05 8.22
CA ASP A 98 19.92 -6.71 8.70
C ASP A 98 19.79 -6.62 10.23
N ALA A 99 18.75 -7.21 10.81
CA ALA A 99 18.57 -7.28 12.26
C ALA A 99 19.68 -8.09 12.94
N ALA A 100 20.13 -9.20 12.35
CA ALA A 100 21.25 -9.99 12.86
C ALA A 100 22.59 -9.25 12.74
N ASN A 101 22.74 -8.40 11.72
CA ASN A 101 23.96 -7.67 11.44
C ASN A 101 24.09 -6.34 12.20
N ALA A 102 23.00 -5.69 12.56
CA ALA A 102 23.00 -4.44 13.33
C ALA A 102 23.89 -4.48 14.60
N PRO A 103 23.77 -5.47 15.51
CA PRO A 103 24.64 -5.55 16.68
C PRO A 103 26.09 -5.90 16.32
N LEU A 104 26.34 -6.58 15.19
CA LEU A 104 27.70 -6.88 14.73
C LEU A 104 28.42 -5.60 14.28
N GLN A 105 27.73 -4.70 13.59
CA GLN A 105 28.28 -3.42 13.16
C GLN A 105 28.68 -2.55 14.35
N GLU A 106 27.82 -2.45 15.37
CA GLU A 106 28.10 -1.69 16.60
C GLU A 106 29.30 -2.28 17.37
N ARG A 107 29.34 -3.61 17.52
CA ARG A 107 30.46 -4.30 18.18
C ARG A 107 31.75 -4.18 17.39
N MET A 108 31.69 -4.19 16.06
CA MET A 108 32.85 -4.02 15.18
C MET A 108 33.43 -2.61 15.33
N LEU A 109 32.58 -1.57 15.32
CA LEU A 109 33.00 -0.19 15.56
C LEU A 109 33.66 -0.05 16.95
N THR A 110 33.05 -0.64 17.97
CA THR A 110 33.60 -0.64 19.34
C THR A 110 34.97 -1.33 19.40
N ALA A 111 35.13 -2.48 18.75
CA ALA A 111 36.40 -3.21 18.69
C ALA A 111 37.50 -2.40 17.99
N LEU A 112 37.17 -1.70 16.90
CA LEU A 112 38.11 -0.81 16.20
C LEU A 112 38.54 0.38 17.07
N LEU A 113 37.60 1.01 17.79
CA LEU A 113 37.90 2.11 18.71
C LEU A 113 38.79 1.67 19.89
N GLN A 114 38.68 0.41 20.29
CA GLN A 114 39.51 -0.20 21.34
C GLN A 114 40.87 -0.71 20.81
N GLY A 115 41.16 -0.58 19.51
CA GLY A 115 42.38 -1.13 18.89
C GLY A 115 42.43 -2.67 18.88
N ASN A 116 41.28 -3.34 18.99
CA ASN A 116 41.16 -4.79 18.96
C ASN A 116 40.88 -5.29 17.54
N ASP A 117 41.90 -5.20 16.69
CA ASP A 117 41.81 -5.57 15.26
C ASP A 117 41.41 -7.04 15.05
N LYS A 118 41.80 -7.93 15.97
CA LYS A 118 41.44 -9.35 15.91
C LYS A 118 39.94 -9.57 16.08
N LEU A 119 39.32 -8.91 17.07
CA LEU A 119 37.88 -8.98 17.28
C LEU A 119 37.11 -8.29 16.15
N ALA A 120 37.61 -7.15 15.66
CA ALA A 120 37.01 -6.45 14.52
C ALA A 120 37.02 -7.32 13.25
N ALA A 121 38.12 -8.04 12.97
CA ALA A 121 38.20 -8.97 11.85
C ALA A 121 37.19 -10.13 11.97
N GLN A 122 37.07 -10.74 13.15
CA GLN A 122 36.10 -11.82 13.39
C GLN A 122 34.65 -11.37 13.18
N LEU A 123 34.29 -10.18 13.66
CA LEU A 123 32.95 -9.62 13.49
C LEU A 123 32.66 -9.27 12.03
N ARG A 124 33.66 -8.78 11.29
CA ARG A 124 33.55 -8.53 9.85
C ARG A 124 33.33 -9.82 9.06
N ASP A 125 34.05 -10.89 9.39
CA ASP A 125 33.89 -12.18 8.72
C ASP A 125 32.50 -12.77 8.99
N GLN A 126 31.98 -12.62 10.21
CA GLN A 126 30.61 -13.01 10.57
C GLN A 126 29.55 -12.20 9.79
N TYR A 127 29.74 -10.88 9.67
CA TYR A 127 28.87 -10.01 8.87
C TYR A 127 28.86 -10.44 7.38
N GLN A 128 30.01 -10.77 6.82
CA GLN A 128 30.12 -11.26 5.44
C GLN A 128 29.46 -12.63 5.26
N ALA A 129 29.60 -13.54 6.23
CA ALA A 129 28.96 -14.85 6.22
C ALA A 129 27.43 -14.71 6.24
N ASN A 130 26.88 -13.84 7.10
CA ASN A 130 25.44 -13.56 7.14
C ASN A 130 24.92 -13.03 5.80
N ASN A 131 25.65 -12.10 5.17
CA ASN A 131 25.26 -11.57 3.86
C ASN A 131 25.32 -12.61 2.75
N LYS A 132 26.28 -13.54 2.81
CA LYS A 132 26.34 -14.66 1.86
C LYS A 132 25.14 -15.59 2.04
N ALA A 133 24.82 -15.96 3.28
CA ALA A 133 23.66 -16.78 3.60
C ALA A 133 22.34 -16.12 3.14
N MET A 134 22.21 -14.80 3.32
CA MET A 134 21.09 -14.02 2.81
C MET A 134 20.96 -14.12 1.28
N ILE A 135 22.07 -13.95 0.55
CA ILE A 135 22.06 -14.04 -0.92
C ILE A 135 21.65 -15.44 -1.38
N ASP A 136 22.15 -16.49 -0.73
CA ASP A 136 21.81 -17.87 -1.09
C ASP A 136 20.34 -18.18 -0.76
N ALA A 137 19.84 -17.74 0.41
CA ALA A 137 18.43 -17.85 0.76
C ALA A 137 17.51 -17.09 -0.23
N ILE A 138 17.93 -15.92 -0.72
CA ILE A 138 17.17 -15.15 -1.73
C ILE A 138 17.12 -15.89 -3.08
N LYS A 139 18.17 -16.62 -3.47
CA LYS A 139 18.18 -17.38 -4.74
C LYS A 139 17.24 -18.59 -4.70
N GLU A 140 16.94 -19.10 -3.51
CA GLU A 140 16.05 -20.24 -3.29
C GLU A 140 14.56 -19.85 -3.24
N VAL A 141 14.24 -18.54 -3.26
CA VAL A 141 12.87 -18.00 -3.40
C VAL A 141 12.52 -17.80 -4.88
#